data_AF-A0AA43LFZ5-F1
#
_entry.id   AF-A0AA43LFZ5-F1
#
_cell.length_a   1.000
_cell.length_b   1.000
_cell.length_c   1.000
_cell.angle_alpha   90.00
_cell.angle_beta   90.00
_cell.angle_gamma   90.00
#
_symmetry.space_group_name_H-M   'P 1'
#
loop_
_entity.id
_entity.type
_entity.pdbx_description
1 polymer ?
#
loop_
_entity_poly.entity_id
_entity_poly.type
_entity_poly.pdbx_seq_one_letter_code
_entity_poly.pdbx_strand_id
1 'polypeptide(L)'
;MIISASVENWIRPWSEKNGIDLTLSTLIEVKNGLLTGLFLSKNCYGKEKVNRLLAEFPNRSDYHLIVYGDSAGDKELIDFADEGYYL
;
A
#
# COMPACT_ATOMS: atom_id res chain seq x y z
N MET A 1 -1.55 -8.32 4.85
CA MET A 1 -1.80 -7.31 3.80
C MET A 1 -0.48 -6.59 3.49
N ILE A 2 -0.33 -6.08 2.27
CA ILE A 2 0.75 -5.17 1.87
C ILE A 2 0.17 -3.82 1.47
N ILE A 3 0.81 -2.73 1.90
CA ILE A 3 0.54 -1.35 1.43
C ILE A 3 1.84 -0.76 0.91
N SER A 4 1.99 -0.62 -0.40
CA SER A 4 3.28 -0.31 -1.04
C SER A 4 3.19 0.76 -2.11
N ALA A 5 4.21 1.63 -2.16
CA ALA A 5 4.38 2.59 -3.26
C ALA A 5 4.73 1.91 -4.60
N SER A 6 5.11 0.63 -4.56
CA SER A 6 5.36 -0.20 -5.73
C SER A 6 4.17 -0.23 -6.68
N VAL A 7 4.48 -0.43 -7.95
CA VAL A 7 3.47 -0.62 -8.99
C VAL A 7 2.79 -1.97 -8.81
N GLU A 8 1.46 -1.95 -8.88
CA GLU A 8 0.60 -3.12 -8.69
C GLU A 8 1.03 -4.33 -9.53
N ASN A 9 1.37 -4.09 -10.80
CA ASN A 9 1.65 -5.12 -11.79
C ASN A 9 2.79 -6.09 -11.41
N TRP A 10 3.73 -5.69 -10.54
CA TRP A 10 4.78 -6.60 -10.06
C TRP A 10 4.58 -7.04 -8.61
N ILE A 11 4.02 -6.19 -7.75
CA ILE A 11 3.89 -6.51 -6.33
C ILE A 11 2.72 -7.47 -6.08
N ARG A 12 1.62 -7.34 -6.82
CA ARG A 12 0.43 -8.19 -6.67
C ARG A 12 0.71 -9.66 -7.05
N PRO A 13 1.36 -9.99 -8.19
CA PRO A 13 1.70 -11.38 -8.47
C PRO A 13 2.63 -12.00 -7.42
N TRP A 14 3.55 -11.20 -6.86
CA TRP A 14 4.42 -11.67 -5.80
C TRP A 14 3.66 -11.93 -4.50
N SER A 15 2.78 -11.02 -4.09
CA SER A 15 2.02 -11.15 -2.84
C SER A 15 1.02 -12.30 -2.90
N GLU A 16 0.30 -12.46 -4.01
CA GLU A 16 -0.62 -13.57 -4.25
C GLU A 16 0.12 -14.92 -4.19
N LYS A 17 1.30 -15.02 -4.83
CA LYS A 17 2.14 -16.22 -4.77
C LYS A 17 2.60 -16.59 -3.35
N ASN A 18 2.72 -15.59 -2.46
CA ASN A 18 3.13 -15.77 -1.07
C ASN A 18 1.95 -15.86 -0.09
N GLY A 19 0.71 -16.03 -0.59
CA GLY A 19 -0.48 -16.19 0.26
C GLY A 19 -0.90 -14.92 0.97
N ILE A 20 -0.62 -13.74 0.40
CA ILE A 20 -1.05 -12.44 0.95
C ILE A 20 -2.23 -11.94 0.12
N ASP A 21 -3.43 -12.07 0.70
CA ASP A 21 -4.70 -11.88 -0.02
C ASP A 21 -5.00 -10.43 -0.41
N LEU A 22 -4.46 -9.45 0.32
CA LEU A 22 -4.74 -8.03 0.11
C LEU A 22 -3.47 -7.23 -0.09
N THR A 23 -3.40 -6.58 -1.25
CA THR A 23 -2.30 -5.69 -1.67
C THR A 23 -2.86 -4.37 -2.16
N LEU A 24 -2.48 -3.29 -1.50
CA LEU A 24 -2.79 -1.91 -1.86
C LEU A 24 -1.53 -1.27 -2.43
N SER A 25 -1.59 -0.86 -3.69
CA SER A 25 -0.42 -0.41 -4.44
C SER A 25 -0.70 0.79 -5.34
N THR A 26 0.36 1.31 -5.98
CA THR A 26 0.25 2.36 -7.00
C THR A 26 -0.24 1.76 -8.31
N LEU A 27 -1.32 2.32 -8.87
CA LEU A 27 -1.85 1.93 -10.17
C LEU A 27 -1.20 2.79 -11.27
N ILE A 28 -0.77 2.13 -12.34
CA ILE A 28 -0.14 2.74 -13.52
C ILE A 28 -1.06 2.61 -14.73
N GLU A 29 -0.92 3.53 -15.67
CA GLU A 29 -1.68 3.47 -16.92
C GLU A 29 -0.96 2.58 -17.95
N VAL A 30 -1.72 1.63 -18.50
CA VAL A 30 -1.31 0.77 -19.62
C VAL A 30 -2.27 1.02 -20.78
N LYS A 31 -1.73 1.40 -21.94
CA LYS A 31 -2.49 1.58 -23.18
C LYS A 31 -1.90 0.68 -24.27
N ASN A 32 -2.75 -0.14 -24.89
CA ASN A 32 -2.36 -1.07 -25.95
C ASN A 32 -1.18 -1.97 -25.55
N GLY A 33 -1.16 -2.43 -24.29
CA GLY A 33 -0.08 -3.27 -23.75
C GLY A 33 1.23 -2.53 -23.41
N LEU A 34 1.27 -1.21 -23.55
CA LEU A 34 2.45 -0.39 -23.26
C LEU A 34 2.24 0.51 -22.04
N LEU A 35 3.30 0.67 -21.25
CA LEU A 35 3.34 1.61 -20.13
C LEU A 35 3.34 3.05 -20.67
N THR A 36 2.43 3.89 -20.20
CA THR A 36 2.38 5.30 -20.64
C THR A 36 3.26 6.22 -19.80
N GLY A 37 3.76 5.73 -18.66
CA GLY A 37 4.53 6.51 -17.69
C GLY A 37 3.67 7.33 -16.73
N LEU A 38 2.34 7.26 -16.84
CA LEU A 38 1.39 7.95 -15.96
C LEU A 38 0.87 7.04 -14.86
N PHE A 39 0.57 7.61 -13.70
CA PHE A 39 -0.19 6.93 -12.66
C PHE A 39 -1.70 7.06 -12.90
N LEU A 40 -2.45 5.97 -12.72
CA LEU A 40 -3.91 5.95 -12.68
C LEU A 40 -4.46 6.30 -11.30
N SER A 41 -3.65 6.17 -10.26
CA SER A 41 -3.99 6.54 -8.89
C SER A 41 -2.96 7.52 -8.33
N LYS A 42 -3.24 8.11 -7.17
CA LYS A 42 -2.15 8.72 -6.39
C LYS A 42 -1.08 7.66 -6.08
N ASN A 43 0.18 8.10 -6.01
CA ASN A 43 1.27 7.24 -5.55
C ASN A 43 0.96 6.79 -4.11
N CYS A 44 1.03 5.49 -3.83
CA CYS A 44 0.77 4.92 -2.50
C CYS A 44 1.97 5.18 -1.55
N TYR A 45 2.19 6.45 -1.22
CA TYR A 45 3.33 6.96 -0.48
C TYR A 45 2.89 7.90 0.64
N GLY A 46 3.52 7.78 1.81
CA GLY A 46 3.27 8.59 3.00
C GLY A 46 1.81 8.51 3.44
N LYS A 47 1.17 9.67 3.64
CA LYS A 47 -0.24 9.77 4.02
C LYS A 47 -1.20 8.98 3.11
N GLU A 48 -0.89 8.80 1.83
CA GLU A 48 -1.74 8.01 0.95
C GLU A 48 -1.84 6.54 1.38
N LYS A 49 -0.80 5.97 2.01
CA LYS A 49 -0.88 4.62 2.58
C LYS A 49 -1.96 4.51 3.65
N VAL A 50 -2.09 5.54 4.51
CA VAL A 50 -3.17 5.63 5.53
C VAL A 50 -4.53 5.75 4.86
N ASN A 51 -4.64 6.56 3.79
CA ASN A 51 -5.90 6.71 3.06
C ASN A 51 -6.34 5.37 2.44
N ARG A 52 -5.40 4.60 1.85
CA ARG A 52 -5.69 3.28 1.29
C ARG A 52 -6.13 2.30 2.37
N LEU A 53 -5.45 2.27 3.51
CA LEU A 53 -5.86 1.44 4.65
C LEU A 53 -7.30 1.76 5.08
N LEU A 54 -7.63 3.04 5.26
CA LEU A 54 -8.95 3.46 5.73
C LEU A 54 -10.05 3.29 4.68
N ALA A 55 -9.71 3.25 3.39
CA ALA A 55 -10.68 2.92 2.35
C ALA A 55 -11.13 1.45 2.44
N GLU A 56 -10.23 0.53 2.77
CA GLU A 56 -10.54 -0.89 2.97
C GLU A 56 -11.08 -1.19 4.37
N PHE A 57 -10.53 -0.55 5.39
CA PHE A 57 -10.84 -0.77 6.80
C PHE A 57 -11.16 0.56 7.51
N PRO A 58 -12.36 1.13 7.27
CA PRO A 58 -12.70 2.49 7.73
C PRO A 58 -12.83 2.61 9.25
N ASN A 59 -13.26 1.56 9.94
CA ASN A 59 -13.53 1.59 11.37
C ASN A 59 -12.27 1.19 12.16
N ARG A 60 -11.47 2.17 12.58
CA ARG A 60 -10.18 1.90 13.21
C ARG A 60 -10.25 1.15 14.54
N SER A 61 -11.39 1.24 15.23
CA SER A 61 -11.68 0.52 16.47
C SER A 61 -11.88 -0.99 16.30
N ASP A 62 -12.12 -1.45 15.07
CA ASP A 62 -12.55 -2.84 14.83
C ASP A 62 -11.36 -3.80 14.71
N TYR A 63 -10.13 -3.27 14.73
CA TYR A 63 -8.91 -4.05 14.56
C TYR A 63 -7.74 -3.45 15.34
N HIS A 64 -6.75 -4.31 15.62
CA HIS A 64 -5.44 -3.91 16.09
C HIS A 64 -4.47 -3.86 14.90
N LEU A 65 -3.79 -2.74 14.70
CA LEU A 65 -2.91 -2.50 13.56
C LEU A 65 -1.46 -2.52 14.00
N ILE A 66 -0.71 -3.47 13.45
CA ILE A 66 0.74 -3.55 13.56
C ILE A 66 1.34 -3.23 12.19
N VAL A 67 2.25 -2.27 12.13
CA VAL A 67 2.88 -1.81 10.88
C VAL A 67 4.39 -1.98 10.97
N TYR A 68 4.95 -2.56 9.91
CA TYR A 68 6.38 -2.64 9.67
C TYR A 68 6.69 -1.89 8.36
N GLY A 69 7.63 -0.95 8.39
CA GLY A 69 8.09 -0.22 7.22
C GLY A 69 9.53 0.25 7.39
N ASP A 70 10.18 0.60 6.29
CA ASP A 70 11.63 0.86 6.24
C ASP A 70 11.97 2.23 5.62
N SER A 71 10.96 2.95 5.13
CA SER A 71 11.16 4.18 4.37
C SER A 71 10.41 5.39 4.93
N ALA A 72 10.83 6.58 4.51
CA ALA A 72 10.10 7.81 4.79
C ALA A 72 8.66 7.79 4.25
N GLY A 73 8.38 6.96 3.23
CA GLY A 73 7.03 6.76 2.68
C GLY A 73 6.11 5.93 3.56
N ASP A 74 6.61 5.34 4.64
CA ASP A 74 5.84 4.56 5.62
C ASP A 74 5.52 5.35 6.88
N LYS A 75 6.20 6.48 7.08
CA LYS A 75 6.19 7.21 8.35
C LYS A 75 4.78 7.49 8.86
N GLU A 76 3.91 8.03 8.01
CA GLU A 76 2.53 8.36 8.42
C GLU A 76 1.68 7.12 8.71
N LEU A 77 1.97 5.97 8.09
CA LEU A 77 1.27 4.72 8.38
C LEU A 77 1.78 4.08 9.68
N ILE A 78 3.10 4.12 9.90
CA ILE A 78 3.75 3.67 11.15
C ILE A 78 3.21 4.50 12.32
N ASP A 79 3.20 5.83 12.19
CA ASP A 79 2.71 6.75 13.23
C ASP A 79 1.19 6.61 13.46
N PHE A 80 0.45 6.02 12.53
CA PHE A 80 -1.00 5.76 12.63
C PHE A 80 -1.36 4.39 13.24
N ALA A 81 -0.37 3.51 13.40
CA ALA A 81 -0.56 2.15 13.92
C ALA A 81 -0.75 2.14 15.45
N ASP A 82 -1.34 1.05 15.95
CA ASP A 82 -1.29 0.78 17.40
C ASP A 82 0.14 0.40 17.80
N GLU A 83 0.82 -0.36 16.94
CA GLU A 83 2.23 -0.71 17.05
C GLU A 83 2.94 -0.47 15.72
N GLY A 84 3.79 0.56 15.68
CA GLY A 84 4.56 0.94 14.50
C GLY A 84 6.05 0.64 14.67
N TYR A 85 6.64 -0.05 13.69
CA TYR A 85 8.06 -0.38 13.65
C TYR A 85 8.69 0.20 12.38
N TYR A 86 9.65 1.10 12.58
CA TYR A 86 10.58 1.53 11.54
C TYR A 86 11.79 0.59 11.57
N LEU A 87 11.99 -0.17 10.49
CA LEU A 87 13.04 -1.19 10.34
C LEU A 87 14.31 -0.64 9.67
#